data_AF-A0A1E7FR65-F1
#
_entry.id   AF-A0A1E7FR65-F1
#
_cell.length_a   1.000
_cell.length_b   1.000
_cell.length_c   1.000
_cell.angle_alpha   90.00
_cell.angle_beta   90.00
_cell.angle_gamma   90.00
#
_symmetry.space_group_name_H-M   'P 1'
#
loop_
_entity.id
_entity.type
_entity.pdbx_description
1 polymer ?
#
loop_
_entity_poly.entity_id
_entity_poly.type
_entity_poly.pdbx_seq_one_letter_code
_entity_poly.pdbx_strand_id
1 'polypeptide(L)'
;MIAQIFPIIFATDWLKGKAISYMTHRIEELEKDVQELNAVRSKVEQFDMKNSELLQRAGPGAIDFTKRRWQDMTVRIQMKMVVSSLVTRTKGFFSFIQRNFVFSVLVDCALAELMAAGKLVAAEIFVFSRAIEDFIDMVLMRSRSEAELARMMTQIDNLKELSEVWDAAEQRNLLPCNLGTKNHGDDPSEPLVVFKNLLYSRGTAVVQINHIELPAGVYALTGGNGSGKSTLFRVIMSCNTNDRPIDIPPSILLSMP
;
A
#
# COMPACT_ATOMS: atom_id res chain seq x y z
N MET A 1 4.35 28.23 41.97
CA MET A 1 4.96 29.05 40.90
C MET A 1 5.69 28.18 39.86
N ILE A 2 6.45 27.14 40.25
CA ILE A 2 6.79 26.00 39.35
C ILE A 2 5.53 25.47 38.61
N ALA A 3 4.38 25.43 39.29
CA ALA A 3 3.08 25.09 38.72
C ALA A 3 2.49 26.08 37.69
N GLN A 4 3.08 27.25 37.42
CA GLN A 4 2.59 28.23 36.44
C GLN A 4 3.36 28.19 35.11
N ILE A 5 4.65 27.86 35.12
CA ILE A 5 5.45 27.69 33.89
C ILE A 5 5.24 26.29 33.29
N PHE A 6 5.14 25.25 34.13
CA PHE A 6 4.89 23.88 33.68
C PHE A 6 3.66 23.71 32.76
N PRO A 7 2.50 24.33 33.03
CA PRO A 7 1.34 24.28 32.13
C PRO A 7 1.63 24.86 30.74
N ILE A 8 2.46 25.91 30.65
CA ILE A 8 2.81 26.55 29.38
C ILE A 8 3.76 25.64 28.59
N ILE A 9 4.73 25.02 29.26
CA ILE A 9 5.64 24.03 28.66
C ILE A 9 4.85 22.81 28.18
N PHE A 10 3.95 22.28 29.00
CA PHE A 10 3.10 21.15 28.63
C PHE A 10 2.12 21.51 27.51
N ALA A 11 1.53 22.70 27.51
CA ALA A 11 0.64 23.15 26.45
C ALA A 11 1.37 23.33 25.12
N THR A 12 2.57 23.92 25.13
CA THR A 12 3.39 24.07 23.93
C THR A 12 3.89 22.73 23.42
N ASP A 13 4.25 21.80 24.30
CA ASP A 13 4.67 20.45 23.92
C ASP A 13 3.48 19.61 23.40
N TRP A 14 2.29 19.75 23.98
CA TRP A 14 1.08 19.09 23.48
C TRP A 14 0.66 19.60 22.10
N LEU A 15 0.69 20.92 21.89
CA LEU A 15 0.44 21.54 20.58
C LEU A 15 1.48 21.10 19.56
N LYS A 16 2.76 21.04 19.96
CA LYS A 16 3.85 20.52 19.13
C LYS A 16 3.64 19.05 18.78
N GLY A 17 3.30 18.21 19.75
CA GLY A 17 3.03 16.78 19.54
C GLY A 17 1.93 16.58 18.51
N LYS A 18 0.82 17.34 18.62
CA LYS A 18 -0.25 17.35 17.62
C LYS A 18 0.21 17.84 16.25
N ALA A 19 0.95 18.96 16.18
CA ALA A 19 1.42 19.51 14.92
C ALA A 19 2.43 18.57 14.22
N ILE A 20 3.35 17.96 14.98
CA ILE A 20 4.32 17.00 14.46
C ILE A 20 3.63 15.72 14.03
N SER A 21 2.67 15.22 14.80
CA SER A 21 1.88 14.04 14.42
C SER A 21 1.13 14.31 13.11
N TYR A 22 0.43 15.44 13.00
CA TYR A 22 -0.26 15.84 11.78
C TYR A 22 0.69 15.98 10.58
N MET A 23 1.82 16.68 10.76
CA MET A 23 2.82 16.82 9.69
C MET A 23 3.44 15.47 9.30
N THR A 24 3.68 14.57 10.25
CA THR A 24 4.27 13.26 9.99
C THR A 24 3.28 12.38 9.23
N HIS A 25 2.02 12.34 9.66
CA HIS A 25 0.96 11.65 8.93
C HIS A 25 0.83 12.18 7.51
N ARG A 26 0.90 13.51 7.33
CA ARG A 26 0.78 14.10 6.00
C ARG A 26 2.00 13.86 5.09
N ILE A 27 3.20 13.78 5.67
CA ILE A 27 4.41 13.35 4.96
C ILE A 27 4.27 11.90 4.49
N GLU A 28 3.80 11.01 5.37
CA GLU A 28 3.62 9.59 5.08
C GLU A 28 2.58 9.37 3.97
N GLU A 29 1.45 10.07 4.02
CA GLU A 29 0.43 10.00 2.97
C GLU A 29 0.97 10.50 1.61
N LEU A 30 1.72 11.60 1.60
CA LEU A 30 2.37 12.10 0.39
C LEU A 30 3.44 11.16 -0.14
N GLU A 31 4.20 10.50 0.74
CA GLU A 31 5.21 9.52 0.36
C GLU A 31 4.57 8.27 -0.26
N LYS A 32 3.48 7.77 0.35
CA LYS A 32 2.67 6.66 -0.18
C LYS A 32 2.13 6.99 -1.57
N ASP A 33 1.55 8.18 -1.73
CA ASP A 33 1.06 8.66 -3.02
C ASP A 33 2.16 8.75 -4.09
N VAL A 34 3.36 9.21 -3.71
CA VAL A 34 4.51 9.28 -4.64
C VAL A 34 4.99 7.89 -5.03
N GLN A 35 5.03 6.95 -4.08
CA GLN A 35 5.38 5.55 -4.36
C GLN A 35 4.37 4.90 -5.31
N GLU A 36 3.06 5.10 -5.10
CA GLU A 36 2.02 4.58 -5.98
C GLU A 36 2.13 5.16 -7.40
N LEU A 37 2.30 6.48 -7.52
CA LEU A 37 2.50 7.13 -8.82
C LEU A 37 3.76 6.64 -9.54
N ASN A 38 4.85 6.38 -8.79
CA ASN A 38 6.08 5.80 -9.36
C ASN A 38 5.88 4.35 -9.81
N ALA A 39 5.11 3.55 -9.07
CA ALA A 39 4.77 2.18 -9.47
C ALA A 39 3.92 2.18 -10.75
N VAL A 40 2.91 3.06 -10.83
CA VAL A 40 2.13 3.26 -12.06
C VAL A 40 3.03 3.71 -13.20
N ARG A 41 3.94 4.65 -12.97
CA ARG A 41 4.92 5.10 -13.97
C ARG A 41 5.76 3.96 -14.51
N SER A 42 6.33 3.13 -13.64
CA SER A 42 7.14 1.99 -14.07
C SER A 42 6.33 1.00 -14.91
N LYS A 43 5.08 0.72 -14.53
CA LYS A 43 4.19 -0.16 -15.32
C LYS A 43 3.88 0.41 -16.70
N VAL A 44 3.58 1.71 -16.77
CA VAL A 44 3.31 2.41 -18.04
C VAL A 44 4.55 2.43 -18.91
N GLU A 45 5.72 2.69 -18.34
CA GLU A 45 7.00 2.66 -19.03
C GLU A 45 7.30 1.28 -19.63
N GLN A 46 7.14 0.22 -18.84
CA GLN A 46 7.31 -1.14 -19.33
C GLN A 46 6.32 -1.49 -20.44
N PHE A 47 5.06 -1.03 -20.33
CA PHE A 47 4.05 -1.23 -21.37
C PHE A 47 4.41 -0.48 -22.66
N ASP A 48 4.84 0.77 -22.57
CA ASP A 48 5.20 1.60 -23.72
C ASP A 48 6.49 1.10 -24.38
N MET A 49 7.47 0.62 -23.62
CA MET A 49 8.68 0.00 -24.14
C MET A 49 8.36 -1.28 -24.93
N LYS A 50 7.48 -2.14 -24.38
CA LYS A 50 7.04 -3.38 -25.05
C LYS A 50 6.25 -3.10 -26.33
N ASN A 51 5.49 -2.02 -26.38
CA ASN A 51 4.65 -1.64 -27.52
C ASN A 51 5.25 -0.52 -28.36
N SER A 52 6.55 -0.27 -28.26
CA SER A 52 7.24 0.85 -28.92
C SER A 52 7.09 0.82 -30.45
N GLU A 53 7.20 -0.36 -31.06
CA GLU A 53 6.99 -0.51 -32.51
C GLU A 53 5.55 -0.20 -32.93
N LEU A 54 4.55 -0.61 -32.13
CA LEU A 54 3.14 -0.32 -32.41
C LEU A 54 2.86 1.17 -32.29
N LEU A 55 3.46 1.84 -31.31
CA LEU A 55 3.36 3.29 -31.13
C LEU A 55 3.99 4.04 -32.31
N GLN A 56 5.13 3.58 -32.80
CA GLN A 56 5.77 4.16 -34.00
C GLN A 56 4.89 3.99 -35.25
N ARG A 57 4.27 2.82 -35.41
CA ARG A 57 3.38 2.51 -36.54
C ARG A 57 2.02 3.22 -36.48
N ALA A 58 1.50 3.46 -35.28
CA ALA A 58 0.23 4.17 -35.07
C ALA A 58 0.32 5.67 -35.44
N GLY A 59 1.52 6.18 -35.68
CA GLY A 59 1.77 7.52 -36.21
C GLY A 59 1.95 8.61 -35.14
N PRO A 60 2.08 9.87 -35.57
CA PRO A 60 2.50 10.97 -34.70
C PRO A 60 1.50 11.27 -33.58
N GLY A 61 0.20 11.08 -33.81
CA GLY A 61 -0.83 11.31 -32.79
C GLY A 61 -0.71 10.39 -31.57
N ALA A 62 -0.29 9.13 -31.77
CA ALA A 62 -0.06 8.19 -30.68
C ALA A 62 1.18 8.56 -29.86
N ILE A 63 2.24 9.05 -30.52
CA ILE A 63 3.48 9.52 -29.88
C ILE A 63 3.21 10.80 -29.07
N ASP A 64 2.43 11.73 -29.61
CA ASP A 64 2.06 12.95 -28.89
C ASP A 64 1.18 12.65 -27.67
N PHE A 65 0.26 11.68 -27.80
CA PHE A 65 -0.56 11.23 -26.68
C PHE A 65 0.29 10.62 -25.57
N THR A 66 1.22 9.71 -25.89
CA THR A 66 2.11 9.13 -24.87
C THR A 66 2.98 10.21 -24.25
N LYS A 67 3.58 11.10 -25.04
CA LYS A 67 4.37 12.22 -24.52
C LYS A 67 3.59 13.08 -23.51
N ARG A 68 2.35 13.46 -23.83
CA ARG A 68 1.48 14.24 -22.91
C ARG A 68 1.18 13.47 -21.63
N ARG A 69 0.86 12.18 -21.74
CA ARG A 69 0.60 11.31 -20.57
C ARG A 69 1.82 11.24 -19.64
N TRP A 70 3.02 11.08 -20.21
CA TRP A 70 4.26 11.04 -19.45
C TRP A 70 4.57 12.38 -18.77
N GLN A 71 4.34 13.49 -19.47
CA GLN A 71 4.49 14.83 -18.91
C GLN A 71 3.55 15.06 -17.73
N ASP A 72 2.26 14.75 -17.88
CA ASP A 72 1.27 14.89 -16.80
C ASP A 72 1.64 14.07 -15.56
N MET A 73 2.01 12.80 -15.74
CA MET A 73 2.48 11.95 -14.64
C MET A 73 3.73 12.51 -13.95
N THR A 74 4.69 13.00 -14.72
CA THR A 74 5.93 13.57 -14.18
C THR A 74 5.64 14.82 -13.36
N VAL A 75 4.78 15.72 -13.86
CA VAL A 75 4.36 16.93 -13.14
C VAL A 75 3.67 16.57 -11.83
N ARG A 76 2.76 15.59 -11.83
CA ARG A 76 2.09 15.13 -10.61
C ARG A 76 3.07 14.58 -9.57
N ILE A 77 4.02 13.76 -9.99
CA ILE A 77 5.06 13.20 -9.12
C ILE A 77 5.92 14.32 -8.53
N GLN A 78 6.40 15.24 -9.38
CA GLN A 78 7.23 16.37 -8.95
C GLN A 78 6.48 17.27 -7.97
N MET A 79 5.22 17.58 -8.24
CA MET A 79 4.40 18.42 -7.36
C MET A 79 4.27 17.79 -5.96
N LYS A 80 3.92 16.50 -5.87
CA LYS A 80 3.80 15.80 -4.58
C LYS A 80 5.15 15.70 -3.85
N MET A 81 6.24 15.47 -4.59
CA MET A 81 7.59 15.42 -4.02
C MET A 81 8.05 16.78 -3.47
N VAL A 82 7.77 17.87 -4.19
CA VAL A 82 8.08 19.23 -3.73
C VAL A 82 7.27 19.55 -2.48
N VAL A 83 5.98 19.24 -2.45
CA VAL A 83 5.13 19.45 -1.26
C VAL A 83 5.64 18.65 -0.07
N SER A 84 5.96 17.36 -0.25
CA SER A 84 6.53 16.52 0.81
C SER A 84 7.86 17.08 1.35
N SER A 85 8.74 17.53 0.46
CA SER A 85 10.01 18.18 0.82
C SER A 85 9.79 19.49 1.59
N LEU A 86 8.84 20.32 1.17
CA LEU A 86 8.46 21.55 1.87
C LEU A 86 7.95 21.25 3.28
N VAL A 87 7.00 20.31 3.43
CA VAL A 87 6.45 19.94 4.75
C VAL A 87 7.56 19.39 5.66
N THR A 88 8.47 18.58 5.12
CA THR A 88 9.62 18.05 5.87
C THR A 88 10.56 19.16 6.35
N ARG A 89 10.85 20.13 5.48
CA ARG A 89 11.66 21.31 5.85
C ARG A 89 10.96 22.18 6.88
N THR A 90 9.66 22.40 6.74
CA THR A 90 8.84 23.15 7.71
C THR A 90 8.83 22.47 9.07
N LYS A 91 8.70 21.13 9.13
CA LYS A 91 8.83 20.35 10.37
C LYS A 91 10.21 20.57 11.01
N GLY A 92 11.29 20.49 10.22
CA GLY A 92 12.65 20.76 10.70
C GLY A 92 12.83 22.18 11.24
N PHE A 93 12.27 23.18 10.54
CA PHE A 93 12.31 24.58 10.95
C PHE A 93 11.56 24.83 12.26
N PHE A 94 10.36 24.27 12.44
CA PHE A 94 9.63 24.36 13.71
C PHE A 94 10.41 23.71 14.85
N SER A 95 11.01 22.55 14.62
CA SER A 95 11.86 21.89 15.61
C SER A 95 13.08 22.74 15.98
N PHE A 96 13.68 23.43 15.00
CA PHE A 96 14.81 24.33 15.21
C PHE A 96 14.41 25.56 16.03
N ILE A 97 13.31 26.23 15.67
CA ILE A 97 12.82 27.40 16.40
C ILE A 97 12.54 27.05 17.85
N GLN A 98 11.86 25.92 18.07
CA GLN A 98 11.51 25.50 19.42
C GLN A 98 12.77 25.25 20.27
N ARG A 99 13.78 24.57 19.70
CA ARG A 99 15.04 24.29 20.41
C ARG A 99 15.79 25.56 20.78
N ASN A 100 16.01 26.44 19.82
CA ASN A 100 16.92 27.56 20.03
C ASN A 100 16.27 28.79 20.68
N PHE A 101 14.98 29.04 20.41
CA PHE A 101 14.31 30.24 20.91
C PHE A 101 13.38 29.94 22.07
N VAL A 102 12.52 28.92 21.96
CA VAL A 102 11.50 28.67 22.98
C VAL A 102 12.12 28.06 24.23
N PHE A 103 12.89 26.99 24.10
CA PHE A 103 13.49 26.33 25.27
C PHE A 103 14.57 27.16 25.94
N SER A 104 15.48 27.78 25.17
CA SER A 104 16.53 28.65 25.72
C SER A 104 15.93 29.77 26.59
N VAL A 105 14.94 30.50 26.07
CA VAL A 105 14.28 31.60 26.80
C VAL A 105 13.47 31.08 27.99
N LEU A 106 12.80 29.93 27.88
CA LEU A 106 12.07 29.33 29.00
C LEU A 106 13.00 28.91 30.14
N VAL A 107 14.18 28.37 29.83
CA VAL A 107 15.21 28.03 30.84
C VAL A 107 15.67 29.30 31.55
N ASP A 108 16.01 30.35 30.80
CA ASP A 108 16.43 31.64 31.37
C ASP A 108 15.35 32.27 32.25
N CYS A 109 14.08 32.28 31.81
CA CYS A 109 12.96 32.77 32.62
C CYS A 109 12.74 31.94 33.88
N ALA A 110 12.82 30.61 33.80
CA ALA A 110 12.66 29.73 34.95
C ALA A 110 13.78 29.94 35.98
N LEU A 111 15.02 30.11 35.53
CA LEU A 111 16.17 30.43 36.39
C LEU A 111 16.02 31.80 37.05
N ALA A 112 15.60 32.83 36.30
CA ALA A 112 15.37 34.16 36.83
C ALA A 112 14.29 34.18 37.92
N GLU A 113 13.20 33.43 37.75
CA GLU A 113 12.15 33.33 38.77
C GLU A 113 12.63 32.59 40.03
N LEU A 114 13.40 31.51 39.87
CA LEU A 114 13.96 30.76 40.99
C LEU A 114 14.98 31.60 41.80
N MET A 115 15.75 32.45 41.12
CA MET A 115 16.62 33.44 41.76
C MET A 115 15.81 34.51 42.50
N ALA A 116 14.75 35.04 41.89
CA ALA A 116 13.90 36.06 42.51
C ALA A 116 13.19 35.56 43.78
N ALA A 117 12.84 34.27 43.83
CA ALA A 117 12.27 33.63 45.01
C ALA A 117 13.29 33.34 46.13
N GLY A 118 14.58 33.64 45.93
CA GLY A 118 15.65 33.39 46.90
C GLY A 118 15.91 31.91 47.17
N LYS A 119 15.39 31.02 46.33
CA LYS A 119 15.53 29.56 46.49
C LYS A 119 16.82 29.01 45.88
N LEU A 120 17.54 29.84 45.14
CA LEU A 120 18.72 29.46 44.37
C LEU A 120 19.87 30.42 44.66
N VAL A 121 21.02 29.87 45.04
CA VAL A 121 22.26 30.64 45.18
C VAL A 121 22.94 30.74 43.81
N ALA A 122 23.65 31.84 43.53
CA ALA A 122 24.30 32.07 42.24
C ALA A 122 25.25 30.93 41.80
N ALA A 123 25.83 30.19 42.76
CA ALA A 123 26.68 29.04 42.51
C ALA A 123 25.94 27.81 41.94
N GLU A 124 24.63 27.72 42.16
CA GLU A 124 23.80 26.57 41.78
C GLU A 124 23.13 26.75 40.41
N ILE A 125 23.13 27.97 39.85
CA ILE A 125 22.51 28.30 38.56
C ILE A 125 22.98 27.35 37.45
N PHE A 126 24.28 27.05 37.41
CA PHE A 126 24.85 26.20 36.37
C PHE A 126 24.33 24.75 36.45
N VAL A 127 24.21 24.22 37.67
CA VAL A 127 23.72 22.85 37.91
C VAL A 127 22.24 22.74 37.56
N PHE A 128 21.43 23.73 37.95
CA PHE A 128 20.00 23.73 37.65
C PHE A 128 19.72 24.00 36.17
N SER A 129 20.48 24.86 35.50
CA SER A 129 20.38 25.04 34.05
C SER A 129 20.61 23.71 33.32
N ARG A 130 21.70 23.02 33.66
CA ARG A 130 22.03 21.71 33.09
C ARG A 130 20.95 20.65 33.37
N ALA A 131 20.43 20.59 34.60
CA ALA A 131 19.40 19.63 34.96
C ALA A 131 18.07 19.88 34.22
N ILE A 132 17.71 21.15 33.99
CA ILE A 132 16.52 21.50 33.20
C ILE A 132 16.73 21.17 31.73
N GLU A 133 17.91 21.48 31.16
CA GLU A 133 18.28 21.08 29.80
C GLU A 133 18.18 19.57 29.60
N ASP A 134 18.78 18.78 30.49
CA ASP A 134 18.79 17.31 30.40
C ASP A 134 17.36 16.74 30.56
N PHE A 135 16.53 17.33 31.42
CA PHE A 135 15.12 16.94 31.56
C PHE A 135 14.32 17.24 30.29
N ILE A 136 14.52 18.42 29.67
CA ILE A 136 13.89 18.79 28.41
C ILE A 136 14.32 17.80 27.32
N ASP A 137 15.62 17.51 27.20
CA ASP A 137 16.13 16.57 26.21
C ASP A 137 15.54 15.15 26.41
N MET A 138 15.36 14.71 27.66
CA MET A 138 14.71 13.44 27.97
C MET A 138 13.24 13.40 27.53
N VAL A 139 12.47 14.47 27.80
CA VAL A 139 11.07 14.59 27.37
C VAL A 139 10.97 14.63 25.84
N LEU A 140 11.87 15.36 25.18
CA LEU A 140 11.95 15.43 23.73
C LEU A 140 12.31 14.08 23.10
N MET A 141 13.23 13.32 23.70
CA MET A 141 13.56 11.96 23.27
C MET A 141 12.35 11.03 23.33
N ARG A 142 11.56 11.11 24.41
CA ARG A 142 10.32 10.34 24.55
C ARG A 142 9.30 10.68 23.46
N SER A 143 9.13 11.96 23.14
CA SER A 143 8.21 12.35 22.06
C SER A 143 8.67 11.81 20.68
N ARG A 144 9.99 11.73 20.46
CA ARG A 144 10.57 11.17 19.23
C ARG A 144 10.38 9.66 19.15
N SER A 145 10.59 8.93 20.25
CA SER A 145 10.38 7.48 20.27
C SER A 145 8.91 7.11 20.09
N GLU A 146 7.98 7.89 20.65
CA GLU A 146 6.53 7.71 20.42
C GLU A 146 6.16 7.91 18.93
N ALA A 147 6.76 8.88 18.26
CA ALA A 147 6.55 9.10 16.81
C ALA A 147 7.18 8.00 15.93
N GLU A 148 8.36 7.51 16.28
CA GLU A 148 9.00 6.38 15.59
C GLU A 148 8.20 5.08 15.79
N LEU A 149 7.64 4.88 16.98
CA LEU A 149 6.76 3.74 17.28
C LEU A 149 5.46 3.79 16.47
N ALA A 150 4.84 4.97 16.33
CA ALA A 150 3.65 5.14 15.48
C ALA A 150 3.95 4.78 14.01
N ARG A 151 5.12 5.18 13.50
CA ARG A 151 5.57 4.81 12.15
C ARG A 151 5.83 3.30 12.00
N MET A 152 6.38 2.64 13.02
CA MET A 152 6.56 1.19 12.97
C MET A 152 5.21 0.46 12.98
N MET A 153 4.22 0.97 13.71
CA MET A 153 2.86 0.41 13.70
C MET A 153 2.24 0.47 12.30
N THR A 154 2.33 1.59 11.58
CA THR A 154 1.79 1.68 10.20
C THR A 154 2.51 0.73 9.23
N GLN A 155 3.81 0.51 9.40
CA GLN A 155 4.56 -0.48 8.62
C GLN A 155 4.11 -1.92 8.91
N ILE A 156 3.82 -2.24 10.18
CA ILE A 156 3.29 -3.54 10.59
C ILE A 156 1.89 -3.77 9.98
N ASP A 157 1.02 -2.75 9.97
CA ASP A 157 -0.30 -2.85 9.37
C ASP A 157 -0.24 -3.14 7.86
N ASN A 158 0.66 -2.46 7.14
CA ASN A 158 0.89 -2.75 5.71
C ASN A 158 1.41 -4.17 5.47
N LEU A 159 2.30 -4.68 6.35
CA LEU A 159 2.79 -6.06 6.25
C LEU A 159 1.67 -7.08 6.55
N LYS A 160 0.77 -6.74 7.47
CA LYS A 160 -0.39 -7.58 7.78
C LYS A 160 -1.34 -7.66 6.59
N GLU A 161 -1.65 -6.54 5.94
CA GLU A 161 -2.45 -6.52 4.71
C GLU A 161 -1.81 -7.40 3.61
N LEU A 162 -0.48 -7.31 3.44
CA LEU A 162 0.25 -8.18 2.50
C LEU A 162 0.16 -9.66 2.88
N SER A 163 0.23 -9.99 4.17
CA SER A 163 0.06 -11.38 4.64
C SER A 163 -1.35 -11.90 4.37
N GLU A 164 -2.38 -11.08 4.57
CA GLU A 164 -3.77 -11.45 4.28
C GLU A 164 -3.97 -11.70 2.77
N VAL A 165 -3.38 -10.87 1.91
CA VAL A 165 -3.39 -11.10 0.45
C VAL A 165 -2.61 -12.35 0.07
N TRP A 166 -1.50 -12.64 0.75
CA TRP A 166 -0.71 -13.84 0.52
C TRP A 166 -1.47 -15.10 0.93
N ASP A 167 -2.08 -15.11 2.12
CA ASP A 167 -2.89 -16.22 2.62
C ASP A 167 -4.09 -16.47 1.69
N ALA A 168 -4.72 -15.40 1.18
CA ALA A 168 -5.78 -15.50 0.18
C ALA A 168 -5.28 -16.02 -1.19
N ALA A 169 -4.03 -15.76 -1.55
CA ALA A 169 -3.41 -16.31 -2.75
C ALA A 169 -2.96 -17.77 -2.57
N GLU A 170 -2.60 -18.17 -1.35
CA GLU A 170 -2.19 -19.52 -0.99
C GLU A 170 -3.39 -20.48 -0.90
N GLN A 171 -4.57 -19.96 -0.53
CA GLN A 171 -5.85 -20.65 -0.74
C GLN A 171 -6.17 -20.73 -2.24
N ARG A 172 -5.57 -21.70 -2.92
CA ARG A 172 -5.79 -21.94 -4.35
C ARG A 172 -7.28 -22.13 -4.64
N ASN A 173 -7.84 -21.23 -5.45
CA ASN A 173 -9.22 -21.30 -5.94
C ASN A 173 -9.33 -22.38 -7.03
N LEU A 174 -9.22 -23.65 -6.62
CA LEU A 174 -9.39 -24.80 -7.48
C LEU A 174 -10.84 -25.29 -7.43
N LEU A 175 -11.34 -25.76 -8.57
CA LEU A 175 -12.66 -26.37 -8.62
C LEU A 175 -12.62 -27.79 -8.04
N PRO A 176 -13.58 -28.15 -7.17
CA PRO A 176 -13.81 -29.54 -6.79
C PRO A 176 -14.42 -30.27 -8.00
N CYS A 177 -13.57 -30.73 -8.90
CA CYS A 177 -13.95 -31.59 -10.01
C CYS A 177 -12.97 -32.75 -10.14
N ASN A 178 -13.43 -33.81 -10.80
CA ASN A 178 -12.68 -35.03 -11.00
C ASN A 178 -12.58 -35.27 -12.52
N LEU A 179 -11.40 -34.99 -13.07
CA LEU A 179 -11.02 -35.45 -14.41
C LEU A 179 -10.72 -36.93 -14.27
N GLY A 180 -11.49 -37.80 -14.94
CA GLY A 180 -11.34 -39.24 -14.82
C GLY A 180 -9.89 -39.68 -15.06
N THR A 181 -9.16 -39.97 -13.98
CA THR A 181 -7.83 -40.56 -14.06
C THR A 181 -8.03 -42.02 -14.46
N LYS A 182 -7.53 -42.38 -15.65
CA LYS A 182 -7.54 -43.75 -16.16
C LYS A 182 -7.09 -44.74 -15.08
N ASN A 183 -8.03 -45.41 -14.42
CA ASN A 183 -7.77 -46.75 -13.94
C ASN A 183 -7.86 -47.64 -15.17
N HIS A 184 -6.72 -48.22 -15.56
CA HIS A 184 -6.62 -49.26 -16.58
C HIS A 184 -7.68 -50.35 -16.33
N GLY A 185 -8.76 -50.39 -17.13
CA GLY A 185 -9.77 -51.43 -16.94
C GLY A 185 -10.99 -51.37 -17.85
N ASP A 186 -11.74 -50.27 -17.88
CA ASP A 186 -13.14 -50.33 -18.34
C ASP A 186 -13.47 -49.44 -19.55
N ASP A 187 -14.44 -49.95 -20.31
CA ASP A 187 -15.06 -49.52 -21.57
C ASP A 187 -14.61 -48.20 -22.26
N PRO A 188 -14.27 -48.23 -23.57
CA PRO A 188 -14.02 -47.01 -24.37
C PRO A 188 -15.26 -46.11 -24.55
N SER A 189 -16.43 -46.52 -24.06
CA SER A 189 -17.68 -45.76 -24.06
C SER A 189 -17.90 -44.88 -22.82
N GLU A 190 -17.05 -44.97 -21.79
CA GLU A 190 -17.22 -44.10 -20.60
C GLU A 190 -16.79 -42.65 -20.89
N PRO A 191 -17.61 -41.65 -20.49
CA PRO A 191 -17.28 -40.25 -20.72
C PRO A 191 -16.13 -39.79 -19.82
N LEU A 192 -15.02 -39.37 -20.43
CA LEU A 192 -13.82 -38.87 -19.74
C LEU A 192 -14.02 -37.50 -19.10
N VAL A 193 -14.88 -36.67 -19.70
CA VAL A 193 -15.20 -35.33 -19.18
C VAL A 193 -16.70 -35.16 -19.13
N VAL A 194 -17.21 -34.89 -17.92
CA VAL A 194 -18.63 -34.67 -17.67
C VAL A 194 -18.83 -33.29 -17.06
N PHE A 195 -19.50 -32.40 -17.78
CA PHE A 195 -19.96 -31.12 -17.28
C PHE A 195 -21.38 -31.29 -16.73
N LYS A 196 -21.60 -30.90 -15.47
CA LYS A 196 -22.94 -30.86 -14.84
C LYS A 196 -23.18 -29.45 -14.32
N ASN A 197 -24.23 -28.80 -14.84
CA ASN A 197 -24.71 -27.50 -14.40
C ASN A 197 -23.60 -26.46 -14.22
N LEU A 198 -22.70 -26.34 -15.20
CA LEU A 198 -21.63 -25.37 -15.16
C LEU A 198 -22.15 -24.02 -15.65
N LEU A 199 -22.23 -23.05 -14.74
CA LEU A 199 -22.61 -21.67 -15.03
C LEU A 199 -21.51 -20.74 -14.53
N TYR A 200 -20.91 -19.99 -15.46
CA TYR A 200 -19.93 -18.97 -15.10
C TYR A 200 -20.06 -17.72 -15.96
N SER A 201 -19.62 -16.59 -15.41
CA SER A 201 -19.56 -15.32 -16.12
C SER A 201 -18.18 -14.66 -16.01
N ARG A 202 -17.78 -13.97 -17.08
CA ARG A 202 -16.57 -13.12 -17.11
C ARG A 202 -16.81 -11.93 -18.04
N GLY A 203 -16.96 -10.75 -17.47
CA GLY A 203 -17.33 -9.55 -18.23
C GLY A 203 -18.71 -9.71 -18.85
N THR A 204 -18.82 -9.57 -20.17
CA THR A 204 -20.09 -9.75 -20.91
C THR A 204 -20.37 -11.20 -21.32
N ALA A 205 -19.40 -12.10 -21.15
CA ALA A 205 -19.55 -13.50 -21.51
C ALA A 205 -20.22 -14.27 -20.38
N VAL A 206 -21.36 -14.90 -20.67
CA VAL A 206 -22.02 -15.87 -19.78
C VAL A 206 -22.04 -17.21 -20.50
N VAL A 207 -21.56 -18.25 -19.82
CA VAL A 207 -21.54 -19.61 -20.35
C VAL A 207 -22.35 -20.49 -19.42
N GLN A 208 -23.38 -21.12 -19.98
CA GLN A 208 -24.25 -22.06 -19.30
C GLN A 208 -24.17 -23.41 -20.01
N ILE A 209 -23.71 -24.42 -19.28
CA ILE A 209 -23.64 -25.81 -19.72
C ILE A 209 -24.49 -26.62 -18.74
N ASN A 210 -25.69 -26.98 -19.17
CA ASN A 210 -26.60 -27.78 -18.36
C ASN A 210 -26.03 -29.19 -18.15
N HIS A 211 -25.70 -29.88 -19.24
CA HIS A 211 -25.11 -31.20 -19.19
C HIS A 211 -24.42 -31.54 -20.50
N ILE A 212 -23.14 -31.91 -20.44
CA ILE A 212 -22.36 -32.38 -21.59
C ILE A 212 -21.46 -33.53 -21.12
N GLU A 213 -21.49 -34.62 -21.87
CA GLU A 213 -20.62 -35.79 -21.67
C GLU A 213 -19.75 -35.95 -22.91
N LEU A 214 -18.43 -35.92 -22.72
CA LEU A 214 -17.45 -36.06 -23.79
C LEU A 214 -16.70 -37.39 -23.61
N PRO A 215 -16.96 -38.41 -24.46
CA PRO A 215 -16.13 -39.62 -24.51
C PRO A 215 -14.73 -39.34 -25.08
N ALA A 216 -13.89 -40.37 -25.15
CA ALA A 216 -12.56 -40.24 -25.72
C ALA A 216 -12.63 -39.79 -27.20
N GLY A 217 -12.08 -38.61 -27.51
CA GLY A 217 -12.14 -38.08 -28.86
C GLY A 217 -11.51 -36.69 -29.01
N VAL A 218 -11.44 -36.23 -30.25
CA VAL A 218 -10.98 -34.87 -30.58
C VAL A 218 -12.21 -34.00 -30.85
N TYR A 219 -12.43 -32.99 -30.00
CA TYR A 219 -13.55 -32.07 -30.10
C TYR A 219 -13.09 -30.67 -30.47
N ALA A 220 -13.84 -30.00 -31.34
CA ALA A 220 -13.63 -28.61 -31.70
C ALA A 220 -14.65 -27.71 -30.99
N LEU A 221 -14.18 -26.75 -30.20
CA LEU A 221 -15.01 -25.71 -29.59
C LEU A 221 -14.99 -24.45 -30.48
N THR A 222 -16.13 -24.12 -31.08
CA THR A 222 -16.27 -22.97 -31.99
C THR A 222 -17.22 -21.91 -31.42
N GLY A 223 -17.17 -20.69 -31.94
CA GLY A 223 -18.03 -19.57 -31.51
C GLY A 223 -17.42 -18.20 -31.76
N GLY A 224 -18.21 -17.13 -31.61
CA GLY A 224 -17.77 -15.74 -31.83
C GLY A 224 -16.68 -15.25 -30.88
N ASN A 225 -16.02 -14.14 -31.22
CA ASN A 225 -15.06 -13.49 -30.32
C ASN A 225 -15.79 -13.01 -29.06
N GLY A 226 -15.23 -13.31 -27.89
CA GLY A 226 -15.87 -12.99 -26.61
C GLY A 226 -16.90 -14.01 -26.10
N SER A 227 -17.16 -15.11 -26.82
CA SER A 227 -18.13 -16.14 -26.39
C SER A 227 -17.68 -17.02 -25.21
N GLY A 228 -16.56 -16.70 -24.54
CA GLY A 228 -16.10 -17.43 -23.36
C GLY A 228 -15.27 -18.70 -23.62
N LYS A 229 -14.88 -19.02 -24.86
CA LYS A 229 -14.10 -20.23 -25.22
C LYS A 229 -12.81 -20.39 -24.42
N SER A 230 -11.92 -19.40 -24.46
CA SER A 230 -10.65 -19.43 -23.70
C SER A 230 -10.89 -19.44 -22.18
N THR A 231 -11.99 -18.86 -21.72
CA THR A 231 -12.39 -18.90 -20.32
C THR A 231 -12.84 -20.31 -19.92
N LEU A 232 -13.56 -21.03 -20.78
CA LEU A 232 -13.96 -22.43 -20.54
C LEU A 232 -12.74 -23.32 -20.32
N PHE A 233 -11.73 -23.20 -21.18
CA PHE A 233 -10.49 -23.96 -21.02
C PHE A 233 -9.77 -23.64 -19.72
N ARG A 234 -9.79 -22.39 -19.24
CA ARG A 234 -9.23 -22.04 -17.93
C ARG A 234 -10.00 -22.69 -16.79
N VAL A 235 -11.33 -22.71 -16.86
CA VAL A 235 -12.20 -23.37 -15.88
C VAL A 235 -11.90 -24.87 -15.83
N ILE A 236 -11.76 -25.54 -16.99
CA ILE A 236 -11.37 -26.96 -17.04
C ILE A 236 -9.97 -27.18 -16.45
N MET A 237 -9.01 -26.31 -16.79
CA MET A 237 -7.63 -26.43 -16.29
C MET A 237 -7.48 -26.12 -14.80
N SER A 238 -8.46 -25.44 -14.20
CA SER A 238 -8.52 -25.16 -12.76
C SER A 238 -9.04 -26.31 -11.91
N CYS A 239 -9.26 -27.47 -12.52
CA CYS A 239 -9.70 -28.65 -11.83
C CYS A 239 -8.65 -29.19 -10.87
N ASN A 240 -9.05 -29.52 -9.64
CA ASN A 240 -8.13 -30.00 -8.60
C ASN A 240 -7.37 -31.28 -8.98
N THR A 241 -7.97 -32.16 -9.79
CA THR A 241 -7.35 -33.42 -10.22
C THR A 241 -6.47 -33.29 -11.46
N ASN A 242 -6.20 -32.06 -11.92
CA ASN A 242 -5.30 -31.83 -13.05
C ASN A 242 -3.82 -31.92 -12.60
N ASP A 243 -2.91 -32.39 -13.46
CA ASP A 243 -1.48 -32.52 -13.14
C ASP A 243 -0.81 -31.16 -12.87
N ARG A 244 -1.30 -30.11 -13.53
CA ARG A 244 -0.85 -28.72 -13.36
C ARG A 244 -2.06 -27.80 -13.30
N PRO A 245 -2.75 -27.74 -12.15
CA PRO A 245 -3.94 -26.93 -12.02
C PRO A 245 -3.57 -25.45 -12.07
N ILE A 246 -4.44 -24.65 -12.71
CA ILE A 246 -4.28 -23.19 -12.80
C ILE A 246 -5.36 -22.55 -11.94
N ASP A 247 -5.00 -21.60 -11.09
CA ASP A 247 -5.98 -20.91 -10.26
C ASP A 247 -7.01 -20.15 -11.09
N ILE A 248 -8.25 -20.17 -10.62
CA ILE A 248 -9.32 -19.39 -11.25
C ILE A 248 -9.09 -17.91 -10.95
N PRO A 249 -8.93 -17.06 -11.96
CA PRO A 249 -8.82 -15.63 -11.72
C PRO A 249 -10.13 -15.10 -11.11
N PRO A 250 -10.06 -14.16 -10.13
CA PRO A 250 -11.24 -13.64 -9.43
C PRO A 250 -12.25 -12.93 -10.36
N SER A 251 -11.85 -12.62 -11.59
CA SER A 251 -12.73 -12.10 -12.64
C SER A 251 -13.77 -13.10 -13.16
N ILE A 252 -13.63 -14.40 -12.85
CA ILE A 252 -14.58 -15.45 -13.25
C ILE A 252 -15.50 -15.71 -12.06
N LEU A 253 -16.77 -15.36 -12.20
CA LEU A 253 -17.78 -15.64 -11.19
C LEU A 253 -18.41 -16.99 -11.52
N LEU A 254 -18.20 -17.96 -10.64
CA LEU A 254 -18.87 -19.25 -10.68
C LEU A 254 -20.16 -19.12 -9.87
N SER A 255 -21.29 -19.33 -10.52
CA SER A 255 -22.57 -19.48 -9.84
C SER A 255 -22.86 -20.97 -9.80
N MET A 256 -22.60 -21.60 -8.66
CA MET A 256 -23.13 -22.93 -8.38
C MET A 256 -24.63 -22.77 -8.05
N PRO A 257 -25.53 -23.52 -8.70
CA PRO A 257 -26.92 -23.61 -8.26
C PRO A 257 -27.05 -24.31 -6.90
#